data_AF-A0A7C5AC14-F1
#
_entry.id   AF-A0A7C5AC14-F1
#
_cell.length_a   1.000
_cell.length_b   1.000
_cell.length_c   1.000
_cell.angle_alpha   90.00
_cell.angle_beta   90.00
_cell.angle_gamma   90.00
#
_symmetry.space_group_name_H-M   'P 1'
#
loop_
_entity.id
_entity.type
_entity.pdbx_description
1 polymer ?
#
loop_
_entity_poly.entity_id
_entity_poly.type
_entity_poly.pdbx_seq_one_letter_code
_entity_poly.pdbx_strand_id
1 'polypeptide(L)'
;MPKTLRLILSLLLLALPTAAQEDFCGVCKNEGYVPCEDKKCRKVVCPTTIDHLCTRRLRLPCCHGLGKVPCKFCDHNHAKFAFGIEMDGRKKWLEDMKALETRFRIKKMEHIQTDHFNLHYDIPKIKVGMKTYDMFKGAHLYAERLEDLYADWTKRFDRPYRSPTTGRWDVYMVRDLKERDRVTQTIIGGNATKLFGTTTSIYVVAAGKRVIRKDEERHANVYHHVSHLITQQGHPIGKFEYPGWWSAGIAHWLEENEFGDTRNFCTGEVSSRRDKWQDGGWKGKMFSRVSRKKDISLATFAKRDVDKLSPMLQAYSWSFVDFILTEHADAAAGLERDLTSSGNTEAAFRKNLGMTVARFQDAWREWVLKAYAR
;
A
#
# COMPACT_ATOMS: atom_id res chain seq x y z
N MET A 1 -47.97 -15.12 -32.15
CA MET A 1 -46.85 -15.78 -31.44
C MET A 1 -46.85 -17.26 -31.80
N PRO A 2 -45.80 -17.79 -32.45
CA PRO A 2 -45.84 -19.10 -33.08
C PRO A 2 -45.65 -20.25 -32.07
N LYS A 3 -46.47 -21.30 -32.24
CA LYS A 3 -46.61 -22.48 -31.36
C LYS A 3 -45.41 -23.43 -31.37
N THR A 4 -44.34 -23.11 -32.10
CA THR A 4 -43.16 -23.96 -32.29
C THR A 4 -42.07 -23.79 -31.23
N LEU A 5 -42.15 -22.75 -30.37
CA LEU A 5 -41.13 -22.52 -29.33
C LEU A 5 -41.40 -23.30 -28.01
N ARG A 6 -42.54 -23.96 -27.86
CA ARG A 6 -42.89 -24.72 -26.64
C ARG A 6 -42.34 -26.15 -26.59
N LEU A 7 -41.95 -26.73 -27.73
CA LEU A 7 -41.47 -28.13 -27.75
C LEU A 7 -39.96 -28.29 -27.47
N ILE A 8 -39.14 -27.27 -27.69
CA ILE A 8 -37.68 -27.37 -27.46
C ILE A 8 -37.32 -27.19 -25.97
N LEU A 9 -38.16 -26.52 -25.19
CA LEU A 9 -37.93 -26.35 -23.75
C LEU A 9 -38.26 -27.61 -22.92
N SER A 10 -38.98 -28.59 -23.49
CA SER A 10 -39.41 -29.80 -22.76
C SER A 10 -38.42 -30.96 -22.87
N LEU A 11 -37.46 -30.91 -23.81
CA LEU A 11 -36.45 -31.97 -24.01
C LEU A 11 -35.09 -31.69 -23.34
N LEU A 12 -34.87 -30.50 -22.78
CA LEU A 12 -33.64 -30.12 -22.08
C LEU A 12 -33.69 -30.35 -20.55
N LEU A 13 -34.81 -30.89 -20.04
CA LEU A 13 -35.04 -31.10 -18.60
C LEU A 13 -34.72 -32.51 -18.09
N LEU A 14 -34.21 -33.42 -18.93
CA LEU A 14 -34.05 -34.85 -18.57
C LEU A 14 -32.60 -35.37 -18.53
N ALA A 15 -31.60 -34.49 -18.61
CA ALA A 15 -30.21 -34.86 -18.36
C ALA A 15 -29.60 -33.98 -17.27
N LEU A 16 -30.31 -33.80 -16.15
CA LEU A 16 -29.61 -33.45 -14.92
C LEU A 16 -28.76 -34.67 -14.57
N PRO A 17 -27.42 -34.57 -14.54
CA PRO A 17 -26.60 -35.66 -14.02
C PRO A 17 -27.16 -35.98 -12.64
N THR A 18 -27.67 -37.20 -12.47
CA THR A 18 -27.98 -37.74 -11.14
C THR A 18 -26.75 -37.49 -10.32
N ALA A 19 -26.83 -36.55 -9.38
CA ALA A 19 -25.74 -36.27 -8.45
C ALA A 19 -25.40 -37.61 -7.82
N ALA A 20 -24.29 -38.20 -8.26
CA ALA A 20 -23.84 -39.45 -7.72
C ALA A 20 -23.74 -39.23 -6.22
N GLN A 21 -24.44 -40.06 -5.45
CA GLN A 21 -24.44 -39.95 -4.00
C GLN A 21 -23.00 -40.18 -3.55
N GLU A 22 -22.27 -39.09 -3.29
CA GLU A 22 -20.86 -39.16 -2.94
C GLU A 22 -20.75 -39.84 -1.57
N ASP A 23 -19.95 -40.90 -1.52
CA ASP A 23 -19.72 -41.66 -0.29
C ASP A 23 -19.13 -40.73 0.79
N PHE A 24 -19.76 -40.74 1.96
CA PHE A 24 -19.34 -39.92 3.09
C PHE A 24 -17.99 -40.41 3.64
N CYS A 25 -16.96 -39.57 3.54
CA CYS A 25 -15.68 -39.81 4.18
C CYS A 25 -15.79 -39.54 5.68
N GLY A 26 -15.86 -40.60 6.49
CA GLY A 26 -15.92 -40.50 7.95
C GLY A 26 -14.73 -39.80 8.62
N VAL A 27 -13.60 -39.66 7.93
CA VAL A 27 -12.37 -39.04 8.47
C VAL A 27 -12.40 -37.52 8.30
N CYS A 28 -12.59 -37.02 7.08
CA CYS A 28 -12.59 -35.58 6.79
C CYS A 28 -13.99 -34.97 6.71
N LYS A 29 -15.06 -35.76 6.88
CA LYS A 29 -16.44 -35.32 6.72
C LYS A 29 -16.69 -34.64 5.37
N ASN A 30 -16.11 -35.20 4.30
CA ASN A 30 -16.16 -34.70 2.93
C ASN A 30 -15.45 -33.35 2.67
N GLU A 31 -14.64 -32.84 3.60
CA GLU A 31 -13.87 -31.60 3.37
C GLU A 31 -12.64 -31.80 2.45
N GLY A 32 -12.22 -33.04 2.21
CA GLY A 32 -11.05 -33.36 1.37
C GLY A 32 -9.70 -33.20 2.07
N TYR A 33 -9.67 -32.71 3.31
CA TYR A 33 -8.47 -32.51 4.11
C TYR A 33 -8.67 -32.90 5.58
N VAL A 34 -7.58 -33.07 6.31
CA VAL A 34 -7.56 -33.26 7.78
C VAL A 34 -6.60 -32.27 8.43
N PRO A 35 -6.78 -31.91 9.72
CA PRO A 35 -5.82 -31.07 10.43
C PRO A 35 -4.39 -31.61 10.35
N CYS A 36 -3.42 -30.70 10.20
CA CYS A 36 -2.02 -31.07 10.20
C CYS A 36 -1.55 -31.41 11.62
N GLU A 37 -1.07 -32.64 11.81
CA GLU A 37 -0.59 -33.13 13.11
C GLU A 37 0.89 -32.83 13.38
N ASP A 38 1.63 -32.33 12.38
CA ASP A 38 3.04 -32.01 12.54
C ASP A 38 3.23 -30.90 13.59
N LYS A 39 3.91 -31.27 14.69
CA LYS A 39 4.20 -30.38 15.82
C LYS A 39 4.99 -29.13 15.38
N LYS A 40 5.79 -29.19 14.31
CA LYS A 40 6.49 -28.02 13.76
C LYS A 40 5.50 -27.01 13.20
N CYS A 41 4.45 -27.49 12.55
CA CYS A 41 3.45 -26.66 11.90
C CYS A 41 2.59 -25.93 12.95
N ARG A 42 2.39 -26.51 14.14
CA ARG A 42 1.74 -25.85 15.29
C ARG A 42 2.61 -24.81 16.02
N LYS A 43 3.94 -24.91 15.91
CA LYS A 43 4.88 -23.98 16.58
C LYS A 43 5.11 -22.68 15.83
N VAL A 44 4.85 -22.65 14.52
CA VAL A 44 5.00 -21.45 13.70
C VAL A 44 3.71 -20.64 13.80
N VAL A 45 3.69 -19.73 14.77
CA VAL A 45 2.60 -18.76 14.94
C VAL A 45 3.06 -17.43 14.32
N CYS A 46 2.30 -16.93 13.34
CA CYS A 46 2.53 -15.60 12.81
C CYS A 46 2.18 -14.56 13.89
N PRO A 47 3.02 -13.54 14.12
CA PRO A 47 2.82 -12.59 15.21
C PRO A 47 1.76 -11.51 14.89
N THR A 48 1.00 -11.68 13.81
CA THR A 48 0.02 -10.71 13.32
C THR A 48 -1.39 -11.28 13.33
N THR A 49 -2.38 -10.38 13.37
CA THR A 49 -3.81 -10.71 13.30
C THR A 49 -4.41 -10.57 11.90
N ILE A 50 -3.71 -9.93 10.95
CA ILE A 50 -4.21 -9.76 9.59
C ILE A 50 -4.11 -11.06 8.80
N ASP A 51 -5.03 -11.29 7.86
CA ASP A 51 -4.91 -12.42 6.93
C ASP A 51 -3.75 -12.19 5.95
N HIS A 52 -2.94 -13.23 5.74
CA HIS A 52 -1.74 -13.12 4.90
C HIS A 52 -1.15 -14.48 4.50
N LEU A 53 -0.35 -14.47 3.44
CA LEU A 53 0.64 -15.50 3.16
C LEU A 53 2.01 -15.06 3.67
N CYS A 54 2.79 -15.94 4.30
CA CYS A 54 4.19 -15.67 4.60
C CYS A 54 5.11 -16.84 4.28
N THR A 55 6.30 -16.56 3.73
CA THR A 55 7.23 -17.63 3.32
C THR A 55 7.65 -18.52 4.48
N ARG A 56 7.78 -18.00 5.70
CA ARG A 56 8.12 -18.82 6.87
C ARG A 56 7.09 -19.93 7.13
N ARG A 57 5.80 -19.61 7.04
CA ARG A 57 4.70 -20.56 7.26
C ARG A 57 4.55 -21.49 6.05
N LEU A 58 4.69 -20.96 4.84
CA LEU A 58 4.56 -21.74 3.59
C LEU A 58 5.74 -22.69 3.32
N ARG A 59 6.93 -22.41 3.88
CA ARG A 59 8.12 -23.30 3.83
C ARG A 59 7.95 -24.59 4.66
N LEU A 60 6.87 -24.72 5.44
CA LEU A 60 6.55 -25.96 6.14
C LEU A 60 6.10 -27.02 5.12
N PRO A 61 6.86 -28.12 4.92
CA PRO A 61 6.59 -29.09 3.86
C PRO A 61 5.28 -29.86 4.06
N CYS A 62 4.80 -29.94 5.31
CA CYS A 62 3.61 -30.69 5.71
C CYS A 62 2.33 -30.17 5.03
N CYS A 63 2.07 -28.86 5.12
CA CYS A 63 0.78 -28.25 4.82
C CYS A 63 0.91 -26.93 4.05
N HIS A 64 2.14 -26.50 3.73
CA HIS A 64 2.42 -25.17 3.14
C HIS A 64 1.68 -24.04 3.87
N GLY A 65 1.62 -24.15 5.20
CA GLY A 65 0.97 -23.18 6.05
C GLY A 65 -0.55 -23.29 6.18
N LEU A 66 -1.24 -24.18 5.48
CA LEU A 66 -2.69 -24.34 5.63
C LEU A 66 -3.12 -24.84 7.01
N GLY A 67 -2.21 -25.48 7.75
CA GLY A 67 -2.57 -26.18 8.99
C GLY A 67 -3.45 -27.41 8.73
N LYS A 68 -3.62 -27.80 7.46
CA LYS A 68 -4.43 -28.91 6.97
C LYS A 68 -3.62 -29.68 5.91
N VAL A 69 -3.85 -30.97 5.76
CA VAL A 69 -3.20 -31.84 4.76
C VAL A 69 -4.25 -32.65 4.01
N PRO A 70 -3.97 -33.09 2.76
CA PRO A 70 -4.95 -33.86 1.99
C PRO A 70 -5.40 -35.11 2.76
N CYS A 71 -6.71 -35.36 2.80
CA CYS A 71 -7.24 -36.57 3.42
C CYS A 71 -6.93 -37.77 2.52
N LYS A 72 -6.14 -38.72 3.04
CA LYS A 72 -5.75 -39.93 2.29
C LYS A 72 -6.93 -40.88 2.02
N PHE A 73 -8.01 -40.77 2.79
CA PHE A 73 -9.16 -41.67 2.77
C PHE A 73 -10.43 -41.05 2.16
N CYS A 74 -10.35 -39.85 1.58
CA CYS A 74 -11.52 -39.15 1.05
C CYS A 74 -11.71 -39.44 -0.44
N ASP A 75 -12.76 -40.12 -0.87
CA ASP A 75 -12.96 -40.36 -2.31
C ASP A 75 -13.74 -39.25 -3.03
N HIS A 76 -14.05 -38.16 -2.30
CA HIS A 76 -14.72 -36.99 -2.85
C HIS A 76 -13.75 -36.16 -3.71
N ASN A 77 -13.76 -36.42 -5.01
CA ASN A 77 -12.85 -35.83 -5.98
C ASN A 77 -12.91 -34.30 -6.00
N HIS A 78 -14.09 -33.70 -5.84
CA HIS A 78 -14.25 -32.25 -5.86
C HIS A 78 -13.56 -31.57 -4.68
N ALA A 79 -13.75 -32.06 -3.46
CA ALA A 79 -13.14 -31.50 -2.26
C ALA A 79 -11.59 -31.66 -2.27
N LYS A 80 -11.11 -32.83 -2.70
CA LYS A 80 -9.67 -33.07 -2.92
C LYS A 80 -9.08 -32.14 -3.98
N PHE A 81 -9.81 -31.93 -5.08
CA PHE A 81 -9.37 -31.06 -6.18
C PHE A 81 -9.28 -29.60 -5.74
N ALA A 82 -10.32 -29.07 -5.07
CA ALA A 82 -10.32 -27.71 -4.56
C ALA A 82 -9.16 -27.45 -3.57
N PHE A 83 -8.95 -28.37 -2.61
CA PHE A 83 -7.81 -28.29 -1.69
C PHE A 83 -6.45 -28.42 -2.41
N GLY A 84 -6.38 -29.26 -3.44
CA GLY A 84 -5.21 -29.42 -4.30
C GLY A 84 -4.83 -28.11 -5.00
N ILE A 85 -5.81 -27.41 -5.60
CA ILE A 85 -5.60 -26.09 -6.23
C ILE A 85 -5.01 -25.09 -5.23
N GLU A 86 -5.57 -25.01 -4.03
CA GLU A 86 -5.05 -24.07 -3.01
C GLU A 86 -3.61 -24.41 -2.61
N MET A 87 -3.32 -25.69 -2.38
CA MET A 87 -1.97 -26.17 -2.06
C MET A 87 -0.96 -25.85 -3.17
N ASP A 88 -1.32 -26.11 -4.42
CA ASP A 88 -0.45 -25.87 -5.56
C ASP A 88 -0.26 -24.37 -5.82
N GLY A 89 -1.29 -23.55 -5.60
CA GLY A 89 -1.18 -22.09 -5.62
C GLY A 89 -0.15 -21.57 -4.60
N ARG A 90 -0.15 -22.11 -3.37
CA ARG A 90 0.83 -21.75 -2.32
C ARG A 90 2.25 -22.21 -2.64
N LYS A 91 2.40 -23.41 -3.22
CA LYS A 91 3.72 -23.90 -3.69
C LYS A 91 4.26 -23.02 -4.80
N LYS A 92 3.44 -22.73 -5.82
CA LYS A 92 3.80 -21.83 -6.90
C LYS A 92 4.20 -20.45 -6.38
N TRP A 93 3.43 -19.88 -5.45
CA TRP A 93 3.79 -18.61 -4.84
C TRP A 93 5.16 -18.67 -4.15
N LEU A 94 5.46 -19.74 -3.41
CA LEU A 94 6.75 -19.92 -2.76
C LEU A 94 7.91 -20.06 -3.76
N GLU A 95 7.68 -20.75 -4.88
CA GLU A 95 8.64 -20.86 -5.99
C GLU A 95 8.90 -19.50 -6.63
N ASP A 96 7.86 -18.72 -6.88
CA ASP A 96 7.95 -17.36 -7.42
C ASP A 96 8.77 -16.46 -6.47
N MET A 97 8.55 -16.55 -5.15
CA MET A 97 9.35 -15.81 -4.15
C MET A 97 10.82 -16.26 -4.14
N LYS A 98 11.10 -17.56 -4.26
CA LYS A 98 12.48 -18.08 -4.36
C LYS A 98 13.17 -17.63 -5.65
N ALA A 99 12.42 -17.54 -6.75
CA ALA A 99 12.92 -17.00 -8.01
C ALA A 99 13.30 -15.52 -7.86
N LEU A 100 12.51 -14.72 -7.13
CA LEU A 100 12.86 -13.34 -6.79
C LEU A 100 14.14 -13.25 -5.95
N GLU A 101 14.26 -14.03 -4.86
CA GLU A 101 15.48 -14.10 -4.03
C GLU A 101 16.72 -14.38 -4.90
N THR A 102 16.62 -15.35 -5.81
CA THR A 102 17.67 -15.72 -6.76
C THR A 102 17.99 -14.58 -7.72
N ARG A 103 16.97 -13.96 -8.31
CA ARG A 103 17.09 -12.83 -9.25
C ARG A 103 17.78 -11.63 -8.59
N PHE A 104 17.46 -11.32 -7.34
CA PHE A 104 18.10 -10.25 -6.56
C PHE A 104 19.44 -10.66 -5.96
N ARG A 105 19.85 -11.93 -6.09
CA ARG A 105 21.05 -12.48 -5.42
C ARG A 105 21.03 -12.16 -3.92
N ILE A 106 19.85 -12.24 -3.30
CA ILE A 106 19.64 -12.09 -1.87
C ILE A 106 19.43 -13.48 -1.30
N LYS A 107 20.26 -13.87 -0.31
CA LYS A 107 20.28 -15.26 0.19
C LYS A 107 18.95 -15.67 0.81
N LYS A 108 18.26 -14.74 1.47
CA LYS A 108 17.01 -15.01 2.17
C LYS A 108 16.25 -13.72 2.39
N MET A 109 14.96 -13.73 2.06
CA MET A 109 14.00 -12.71 2.45
C MET A 109 12.83 -13.38 3.20
N GLU A 110 12.14 -12.59 4.02
CA GLU A 110 10.77 -12.92 4.39
C GLU A 110 9.85 -12.19 3.41
N HIS A 111 8.91 -12.92 2.82
CA HIS A 111 7.90 -12.33 1.95
C HIS A 111 6.56 -12.48 2.63
N ILE A 112 5.77 -11.41 2.64
CA ILE A 112 4.42 -11.38 3.18
C ILE A 112 3.51 -10.81 2.10
N GLN A 113 2.43 -11.51 1.81
CA GLN A 113 1.35 -11.02 0.96
C GLN A 113 0.12 -10.84 1.83
N THR A 114 -0.37 -9.61 1.93
CA THR A 114 -1.62 -9.24 2.62
C THR A 114 -2.72 -8.99 1.59
N ASP A 115 -3.82 -8.36 1.99
CA ASP A 115 -4.88 -7.97 1.05
C ASP A 115 -4.40 -6.93 0.05
N HIS A 116 -3.61 -5.95 0.48
CA HIS A 116 -3.22 -4.80 -0.35
C HIS A 116 -1.73 -4.76 -0.70
N PHE A 117 -0.86 -5.52 -0.03
CA PHE A 117 0.59 -5.40 -0.22
C PHE A 117 1.29 -6.74 -0.45
N ASN A 118 2.35 -6.68 -1.25
CA ASN A 118 3.44 -7.64 -1.28
C ASN A 118 4.66 -7.01 -0.61
N LEU A 119 4.95 -7.42 0.62
CA LEU A 119 6.12 -6.98 1.36
C LEU A 119 7.27 -7.98 1.20
N HIS A 120 8.41 -7.48 0.73
CA HIS A 120 9.67 -8.22 0.60
C HIS A 120 10.70 -7.65 1.60
N TYR A 121 11.10 -8.44 2.60
CA TYR A 121 11.82 -7.93 3.77
C TYR A 121 13.13 -8.69 4.03
N ASP A 122 14.28 -7.98 3.98
CA ASP A 122 15.63 -8.49 4.29
C ASP A 122 16.35 -7.63 5.35
N ILE A 123 15.62 -7.20 6.37
CA ILE A 123 16.24 -6.52 7.53
C ILE A 123 16.43 -7.57 8.63
N PRO A 124 17.68 -7.99 8.95
CA PRO A 124 17.90 -9.14 9.82
C PRO A 124 17.35 -8.96 11.23
N LYS A 125 17.47 -7.74 11.77
CA LYS A 125 16.99 -7.35 13.09
C LYS A 125 16.57 -5.88 13.09
N ILE A 126 15.53 -5.57 13.84
CA ILE A 126 15.06 -4.20 14.07
C ILE A 126 14.78 -3.99 15.57
N LYS A 127 15.11 -2.82 16.09
CA LYS A 127 14.81 -2.44 17.47
C LYS A 127 13.59 -1.53 17.47
N VAL A 128 12.53 -1.94 18.17
CA VAL A 128 11.24 -1.24 18.30
C VAL A 128 11.06 -0.92 19.78
N GLY A 129 11.22 0.35 20.16
CA GLY A 129 11.35 0.73 21.56
C GLY A 129 12.45 -0.06 22.28
N MET A 130 12.09 -0.84 23.30
CA MET A 130 13.04 -1.69 24.05
C MET A 130 13.20 -3.11 23.46
N LYS A 131 12.32 -3.53 22.55
CA LYS A 131 12.31 -4.90 22.02
C LYS A 131 13.14 -4.98 20.73
N THR A 132 13.80 -6.11 20.51
CA THR A 132 14.45 -6.42 19.24
C THR A 132 13.69 -7.52 18.54
N TYR A 133 13.23 -7.24 17.32
CA TYR A 133 12.54 -8.20 16.46
C TYR A 133 13.53 -8.79 15.47
N ASP A 134 13.39 -10.08 15.19
CA ASP A 134 14.10 -10.73 14.09
C ASP A 134 13.42 -10.40 12.75
N MET A 135 14.01 -10.86 11.66
CA MET A 135 13.49 -10.61 10.30
C MET A 135 12.03 -11.08 10.13
N PHE A 136 11.65 -12.19 10.76
CA PHE A 136 10.29 -12.73 10.66
C PHE A 136 9.29 -11.82 11.37
N LYS A 137 9.55 -11.44 12.62
CA LYS A 137 8.68 -10.52 13.36
C LYS A 137 8.68 -9.11 12.77
N GLY A 138 9.83 -8.64 12.29
CA GLY A 138 9.96 -7.35 11.63
C GLY A 138 9.14 -7.27 10.34
N ALA A 139 9.15 -8.31 9.52
CA ALA A 139 8.33 -8.36 8.31
C ALA A 139 6.83 -8.25 8.64
N HIS A 140 6.33 -9.02 9.62
CA HIS A 140 4.90 -8.97 9.97
C HIS A 140 4.50 -7.63 10.58
N LEU A 141 5.34 -7.03 11.43
CA LEU A 141 5.12 -5.69 11.96
C LEU A 141 4.94 -4.66 10.82
N TYR A 142 5.78 -4.72 9.79
CA TYR A 142 5.65 -3.78 8.66
C TYR A 142 4.48 -4.12 7.74
N ALA A 143 4.08 -5.38 7.63
CA ALA A 143 2.87 -5.76 6.90
C ALA A 143 1.62 -5.17 7.56
N GLU A 144 1.51 -5.24 8.90
CA GLU A 144 0.43 -4.59 9.66
C GLU A 144 0.41 -3.09 9.44
N ARG A 145 1.55 -2.42 9.61
CA ARG A 145 1.68 -0.96 9.41
C ARG A 145 1.28 -0.51 8.01
N LEU A 146 1.54 -1.32 6.98
CA LEU A 146 1.12 -1.03 5.61
C LEU A 146 -0.40 -1.14 5.44
N GLU A 147 -1.02 -2.14 6.05
CA GLU A 147 -2.49 -2.26 6.06
C GLU A 147 -3.15 -1.15 6.89
N ASP A 148 -2.55 -0.75 8.02
CA ASP A 148 -3.02 0.39 8.81
C ASP A 148 -2.97 1.70 8.00
N LEU A 149 -1.88 1.94 7.27
CA LEU A 149 -1.78 3.06 6.32
C LEU A 149 -2.89 3.02 5.28
N TYR A 150 -3.11 1.86 4.65
CA TYR A 150 -4.14 1.72 3.64
C TYR A 150 -5.55 1.96 4.21
N ALA A 151 -5.81 1.48 5.42
CA ALA A 151 -7.07 1.70 6.11
C ALA A 151 -7.30 3.19 6.42
N ASP A 152 -6.29 3.92 6.92
CA ASP A 152 -6.39 5.36 7.17
C ASP A 152 -6.58 6.16 5.86
N TRP A 153 -5.84 5.80 4.80
CA TRP A 153 -6.02 6.41 3.48
C TRP A 153 -7.43 6.18 2.94
N THR A 154 -7.92 4.93 2.96
CA THR A 154 -9.24 4.57 2.43
C THR A 154 -10.36 5.25 3.21
N LYS A 155 -10.23 5.36 4.54
CA LYS A 155 -11.19 6.07 5.41
C LYS A 155 -11.38 7.53 5.01
N ARG A 156 -10.33 8.19 4.49
CA ARG A 156 -10.33 9.63 4.16
C ARG A 156 -10.81 9.92 2.75
N PHE A 157 -10.48 9.05 1.82
CA PHE A 157 -10.74 9.29 0.40
C PHE A 157 -11.87 8.42 -0.16
N ASP A 158 -12.55 7.63 0.68
CA ASP A 158 -13.69 6.77 0.37
C ASP A 158 -13.52 6.01 -0.95
N ARG A 159 -12.33 5.41 -1.11
CA ARG A 159 -11.93 4.77 -2.35
C ARG A 159 -11.18 3.48 -2.04
N PRO A 160 -11.86 2.32 -1.99
CA PRO A 160 -11.15 1.06 -1.95
C PRO A 160 -10.38 0.92 -3.26
N TYR A 161 -9.06 1.10 -3.19
CA TYR A 161 -8.19 1.02 -4.35
C TYR A 161 -7.30 -0.22 -4.26
N ARG A 162 -7.04 -0.84 -5.41
CA ARG A 162 -6.13 -1.98 -5.54
C ARG A 162 -5.23 -1.71 -6.74
N SER A 163 -3.98 -2.15 -6.66
CA SER A 163 -3.07 -2.10 -7.83
C SER A 163 -3.78 -2.64 -9.07
N PRO A 164 -3.88 -1.86 -10.17
CA PRO A 164 -4.71 -2.24 -11.33
C PRO A 164 -4.26 -3.54 -12.00
N THR A 165 -3.02 -3.99 -11.75
CA THR A 165 -2.46 -5.21 -12.36
C THR A 165 -2.40 -6.38 -11.41
N THR A 166 -1.75 -6.20 -10.27
CA THR A 166 -1.47 -7.26 -9.29
C THR A 166 -2.52 -7.34 -8.20
N GLY A 167 -3.40 -6.34 -8.11
CA GLY A 167 -4.29 -6.13 -6.98
C GLY A 167 -3.60 -5.65 -5.69
N ARG A 168 -2.25 -5.54 -5.69
CA ARG A 168 -1.39 -5.22 -4.54
C ARG A 168 -0.19 -4.32 -4.87
N TRP A 169 0.27 -3.52 -3.92
CA TRP A 169 1.51 -2.73 -4.04
C TRP A 169 2.73 -3.55 -3.61
N ASP A 170 3.85 -3.43 -4.33
CA ASP A 170 5.09 -4.10 -3.97
C ASP A 170 6.00 -3.17 -3.15
N VAL A 171 6.37 -3.61 -1.93
CA VAL A 171 7.25 -2.87 -1.02
C VAL A 171 8.47 -3.72 -0.70
N TYR A 172 9.65 -3.23 -1.04
CA TYR A 172 10.92 -3.91 -0.83
C TYR A 172 11.72 -3.18 0.25
N MET A 173 11.90 -3.83 1.39
CA MET A 173 12.69 -3.35 2.52
C MET A 173 13.97 -4.16 2.64
N VAL A 174 15.07 -3.60 2.11
CA VAL A 174 16.36 -4.30 2.00
C VAL A 174 17.40 -3.75 2.98
N ARG A 175 18.47 -4.51 3.19
CA ARG A 175 19.40 -4.26 4.29
C ARG A 175 20.23 -3.00 4.11
N ASP A 176 20.68 -2.74 2.89
CA ASP A 176 21.61 -1.66 2.61
C ASP A 176 21.41 -1.06 1.21
N LEU A 177 22.19 -0.02 0.92
CA LEU A 177 22.12 0.68 -0.36
C LEU A 177 22.52 -0.21 -1.54
N LYS A 178 23.46 -1.14 -1.36
CA LYS A 178 23.91 -2.02 -2.44
C LYS A 178 22.83 -3.03 -2.83
N GLU A 179 22.10 -3.56 -1.85
CA GLU A 179 20.93 -4.40 -2.11
C GLU A 179 19.80 -3.58 -2.73
N ARG A 180 19.56 -2.35 -2.26
CA ARG A 180 18.55 -1.46 -2.84
C ARG A 180 18.83 -1.20 -4.31
N ASP A 181 20.04 -0.75 -4.64
CA ASP A 181 20.42 -0.41 -6.01
C ASP A 181 20.31 -1.63 -6.94
N ARG A 182 20.63 -2.82 -6.43
CA ARG A 182 20.46 -4.07 -7.19
C ARG A 182 18.99 -4.40 -7.42
N VAL A 183 18.15 -4.29 -6.38
CA VAL A 183 16.71 -4.52 -6.50
C VAL A 183 16.12 -3.52 -7.47
N THR A 184 16.33 -2.21 -7.27
CA THR A 184 15.82 -1.15 -8.18
C THR A 184 16.25 -1.38 -9.62
N GLN A 185 17.53 -1.68 -9.88
CA GLN A 185 18.01 -1.96 -11.24
C GLN A 185 17.30 -3.17 -11.86
N THR A 186 16.95 -4.16 -11.05
CA THR A 186 16.38 -5.42 -11.49
C THR A 186 14.88 -5.32 -11.80
N ILE A 187 14.11 -4.60 -10.98
CA ILE A 187 12.65 -4.49 -11.11
C ILE A 187 12.18 -3.19 -11.78
N ILE A 188 12.87 -2.08 -11.53
CA ILE A 188 12.50 -0.75 -12.06
C ILE A 188 13.30 -0.44 -13.34
N GLY A 189 14.50 -1.01 -13.49
CA GLY A 189 15.37 -0.77 -14.64
C GLY A 189 16.26 0.47 -14.51
N GLY A 190 16.43 1.01 -13.30
CA GLY A 190 17.30 2.16 -13.04
C GLY A 190 17.55 2.42 -11.55
N ASN A 191 18.00 3.64 -11.25
CA ASN A 191 18.33 4.08 -9.87
C ASN A 191 17.13 4.68 -9.11
N ALA A 192 15.94 4.72 -9.72
CA ALA A 192 14.75 5.19 -9.06
C ALA A 192 14.36 4.22 -7.94
N THR A 193 14.08 4.76 -6.75
CA THR A 193 13.64 3.98 -5.57
C THR A 193 12.14 3.74 -5.57
N LYS A 194 11.41 4.37 -6.49
CA LYS A 194 9.98 4.22 -6.71
C LYS A 194 9.69 4.04 -8.19
N LEU A 195 8.66 3.26 -8.48
CA LEU A 195 8.01 3.23 -9.77
C LEU A 195 6.52 3.43 -9.53
N PHE A 196 5.96 4.46 -10.16
CA PHE A 196 4.52 4.70 -10.21
C PHE A 196 4.03 4.28 -11.59
N GLY A 197 2.83 3.72 -11.70
CA GLY A 197 2.25 3.50 -13.01
C GLY A 197 0.97 2.70 -13.01
N THR A 198 0.46 2.49 -14.21
CA THR A 198 -0.74 1.69 -14.47
C THR A 198 -0.46 0.19 -14.47
N THR A 199 0.82 -0.22 -14.48
CA THR A 199 1.21 -1.63 -14.59
C THR A 199 1.86 -2.20 -13.34
N THR A 200 2.61 -1.42 -12.56
CA THR A 200 3.16 -1.85 -11.27
C THR A 200 3.48 -0.59 -10.45
N SER A 201 3.17 -0.64 -9.15
CA SER A 201 3.58 0.38 -8.19
C SER A 201 4.54 -0.25 -7.20
N ILE A 202 5.78 0.24 -7.19
CA ILE A 202 6.87 -0.37 -6.43
C ILE A 202 7.59 0.69 -5.59
N TYR A 203 7.94 0.34 -4.35
CA TYR A 203 8.86 1.12 -3.53
C TYR A 203 9.98 0.24 -2.98
N VAL A 204 11.22 0.74 -3.05
CA VAL A 204 12.42 0.07 -2.55
C VAL A 204 13.16 0.97 -1.58
N VAL A 205 13.34 0.51 -0.34
CA VAL A 205 14.03 1.24 0.72
C VAL A 205 15.20 0.45 1.30
N ALA A 206 16.34 1.13 1.43
CA ALA A 206 17.47 0.64 2.19
C ALA A 206 17.30 1.01 3.67
N ALA A 207 17.27 0.02 4.53
CA ALA A 207 17.04 0.18 5.96
C ALA A 207 18.32 0.06 6.82
N GLY A 208 19.49 0.18 6.19
CA GLY A 208 20.76 0.08 6.88
C GLY A 208 20.94 1.23 7.87
N LYS A 209 21.67 0.98 8.97
CA LYS A 209 21.96 1.98 10.03
C LYS A 209 22.65 3.26 9.54
N ARG A 210 23.21 3.26 8.31
CA ARG A 210 23.81 4.44 7.67
C ARG A 210 22.78 5.34 6.99
N VAL A 211 21.58 4.81 6.73
CA VAL A 211 20.48 5.50 6.03
C VAL A 211 19.39 5.87 7.03
N ILE A 212 18.78 4.87 7.67
CA ILE A 212 17.70 5.05 8.66
C ILE A 212 18.01 4.23 9.89
N ARG A 213 18.20 4.89 11.04
CA ARG A 213 18.80 4.27 12.22
C ARG A 213 17.78 3.60 13.10
N LYS A 214 16.64 4.28 13.31
CA LYS A 214 15.61 3.85 14.25
C LYS A 214 14.39 3.30 13.52
N ASP A 215 13.60 2.50 14.22
CA ASP A 215 12.36 1.96 13.68
C ASP A 215 11.36 3.07 13.40
N GLU A 216 11.25 4.06 14.29
CA GLU A 216 10.29 5.16 14.18
C GLU A 216 10.56 5.99 12.90
N GLU A 217 11.83 6.32 12.65
CA GLU A 217 12.25 7.01 11.42
C GLU A 217 11.92 6.17 10.16
N ARG A 218 12.10 4.85 10.25
CA ARG A 218 11.84 3.95 9.12
C ARG A 218 10.36 3.75 8.89
N HIS A 219 9.58 3.69 9.95
CA HIS A 219 8.13 3.62 9.87
C HIS A 219 7.60 4.86 9.17
N ALA A 220 7.96 6.06 9.64
CA ALA A 220 7.59 7.31 8.99
C ALA A 220 8.02 7.38 7.52
N ASN A 221 9.24 6.90 7.20
CA ASN A 221 9.72 6.85 5.83
C ASN A 221 8.88 5.92 4.94
N VAL A 222 8.55 4.71 5.41
CA VAL A 222 7.67 3.80 4.68
C VAL A 222 6.28 4.40 4.52
N TYR A 223 5.73 4.98 5.59
CA TYR A 223 4.40 5.60 5.59
C TYR A 223 4.29 6.69 4.53
N HIS A 224 5.23 7.64 4.55
CA HIS A 224 5.33 8.73 3.59
C HIS A 224 5.48 8.21 2.14
N HIS A 225 6.42 7.29 1.92
CA HIS A 225 6.74 6.83 0.57
C HIS A 225 5.65 5.97 -0.05
N VAL A 226 4.98 5.13 0.76
CA VAL A 226 3.87 4.28 0.31
C VAL A 226 2.59 5.12 0.16
N SER A 227 2.41 6.19 0.93
CA SER A 227 1.30 7.14 0.71
C SER A 227 1.31 7.68 -0.71
N HIS A 228 2.49 8.06 -1.23
CA HIS A 228 2.62 8.43 -2.65
C HIS A 228 2.24 7.30 -3.60
N LEU A 229 2.65 6.05 -3.32
CA LEU A 229 2.33 4.90 -4.17
C LEU A 229 0.84 4.65 -4.27
N ILE A 230 0.11 4.76 -3.16
CA ILE A 230 -1.34 4.57 -3.12
C ILE A 230 -2.02 5.73 -3.87
N THR A 231 -1.59 6.95 -3.56
CA THR A 231 -2.19 8.21 -4.03
C THR A 231 -1.98 8.45 -5.52
N GLN A 232 -0.80 8.13 -6.06
CA GLN A 232 -0.46 8.36 -7.48
C GLN A 232 -0.81 7.18 -8.39
N GLN A 233 -1.46 6.15 -7.87
CA GLN A 233 -1.74 4.96 -8.68
C GLN A 233 -2.84 5.22 -9.72
N GLY A 234 -2.69 4.58 -10.89
CA GLY A 234 -3.65 4.69 -11.99
C GLY A 234 -3.36 5.85 -12.94
N HIS A 235 -2.36 6.68 -12.61
CA HIS A 235 -1.87 7.72 -13.50
C HIS A 235 -0.97 7.12 -14.59
N PRO A 236 -1.32 7.29 -15.87
CA PRO A 236 -0.44 6.90 -16.96
C PRO A 236 0.82 7.75 -16.89
N ILE A 237 1.98 7.10 -16.78
CA ILE A 237 3.28 7.76 -16.83
C ILE A 237 3.32 8.62 -18.12
N GLY A 238 3.52 9.93 -17.96
CA GLY A 238 3.80 10.86 -19.06
C GLY A 238 2.60 11.41 -19.84
N LYS A 239 1.34 11.17 -19.45
CA LYS A 239 0.16 11.78 -20.15
C LYS A 239 -0.55 12.88 -19.37
N PHE A 240 -0.59 12.79 -18.04
CA PHE A 240 -1.09 13.84 -17.16
C PHE A 240 -0.25 13.82 -15.88
N GLU A 241 0.35 14.96 -15.53
CA GLU A 241 1.08 15.10 -14.27
C GLU A 241 0.05 15.14 -13.14
N TYR A 242 0.03 14.09 -12.32
CA TYR A 242 -0.77 14.11 -11.10
C TYR A 242 -0.33 15.32 -10.26
N PRO A 243 -1.26 16.15 -9.74
CA PRO A 243 -0.89 17.41 -9.10
C PRO A 243 0.08 17.18 -7.94
N GLY A 244 1.33 17.62 -8.10
CA GLY A 244 2.40 17.29 -7.15
C GLY A 244 2.10 17.80 -5.74
N TRP A 245 1.41 18.93 -5.63
CA TRP A 245 0.99 19.50 -4.34
C TRP A 245 0.02 18.57 -3.61
N TRP A 246 -0.90 17.91 -4.32
CA TRP A 246 -1.87 17.05 -3.67
C TRP A 246 -1.22 15.74 -3.22
N SER A 247 -0.35 15.16 -4.06
CA SER A 247 0.48 14.01 -3.71
C SER A 247 1.35 14.24 -2.47
N ALA A 248 2.15 15.33 -2.50
CA ALA A 248 3.03 15.70 -1.40
C ALA A 248 2.23 16.04 -0.14
N GLY A 249 1.14 16.79 -0.30
CA GLY A 249 0.29 17.18 0.81
C GLY A 249 -0.30 15.98 1.54
N ILE A 250 -0.85 14.99 0.82
CA ILE A 250 -1.40 13.77 1.42
C ILE A 250 -0.30 12.96 2.13
N ALA A 251 0.85 12.74 1.47
CA ALA A 251 1.92 11.94 2.05
C ALA A 251 2.45 12.54 3.36
N HIS A 252 2.70 13.85 3.37
CA HIS A 252 3.12 14.56 4.57
C HIS A 252 2.01 14.68 5.61
N TRP A 253 0.75 14.80 5.20
CA TRP A 253 -0.38 14.90 6.14
C TRP A 253 -0.56 13.59 6.91
N LEU A 254 -0.50 12.45 6.21
CA LEU A 254 -0.55 11.12 6.83
C LEU A 254 0.64 10.89 7.77
N GLU A 255 1.83 11.34 7.37
CA GLU A 255 3.02 11.29 8.22
C GLU A 255 2.85 12.15 9.49
N GLU A 256 2.43 13.42 9.37
CA GLU A 256 2.24 14.28 10.55
C GLU A 256 1.12 13.77 11.45
N ASN A 257 0.01 13.28 10.88
CA ASN A 257 -1.11 12.79 11.66
C ASN A 257 -0.74 11.55 12.48
N GLU A 258 0.09 10.66 11.93
CA GLU A 258 0.54 9.44 12.62
C GLU A 258 1.70 9.70 13.59
N PHE A 259 2.68 10.51 13.19
CA PHE A 259 3.95 10.65 13.94
C PHE A 259 4.10 11.98 14.67
N GLY A 260 3.19 12.93 14.46
CA GLY A 260 3.25 14.29 15.02
C GLY A 260 4.33 15.18 14.41
N ASP A 261 4.98 14.74 13.33
CA ASP A 261 6.05 15.49 12.68
C ASP A 261 6.24 15.06 11.20
N THR A 262 6.78 15.95 10.38
CA THR A 262 7.07 15.73 8.95
C THR A 262 8.57 15.81 8.72
N ARG A 263 9.21 14.68 8.41
CA ARG A 263 10.68 14.62 8.25
C ARG A 263 11.12 13.93 6.98
N ASN A 264 10.22 13.21 6.32
CA ASN A 264 10.54 12.45 5.14
C ASN A 264 10.29 13.27 3.89
N PHE A 265 11.20 13.16 2.94
CA PHE A 265 11.11 13.78 1.64
C PHE A 265 11.38 12.70 0.60
N CYS A 266 10.59 12.66 -0.47
CA CYS A 266 10.76 11.68 -1.53
C CYS A 266 12.10 11.83 -2.27
N THR A 267 12.60 10.73 -2.85
CA THR A 267 13.78 10.77 -3.74
C THR A 267 13.43 11.52 -5.01
N GLY A 268 13.92 12.75 -5.17
CA GLY A 268 13.56 13.66 -6.28
C GLY A 268 13.10 15.02 -5.77
N GLU A 269 12.55 15.06 -4.56
CA GLU A 269 12.27 16.30 -3.85
C GLU A 269 13.58 17.00 -3.47
N VAL A 270 13.65 18.32 -3.67
CA VAL A 270 14.85 19.11 -3.43
C VAL A 270 15.16 19.11 -1.93
N SER A 271 15.97 18.15 -1.48
CA SER A 271 16.40 18.11 -0.10
C SER A 271 17.68 18.92 0.12
N SER A 272 17.54 20.21 0.42
CA SER A 272 18.67 21.00 0.92
C SER A 272 18.68 20.90 2.44
N ARG A 273 19.70 20.24 3.03
CA ARG A 273 19.90 20.21 4.50
C ARG A 273 19.96 21.58 5.17
N ARG A 274 20.11 22.65 4.39
CA ARG A 274 20.12 24.05 4.86
C ARG A 274 18.74 24.70 4.82
N ASP A 275 17.74 24.03 4.25
CA ASP A 275 16.38 24.54 4.18
C ASP A 275 15.66 24.29 5.51
N LYS A 276 15.35 25.39 6.19
CA LYS A 276 14.59 25.46 7.46
C LYS A 276 13.13 24.99 7.35
N TRP A 277 12.71 24.41 6.24
CA TRP A 277 11.40 23.78 6.10
C TRP A 277 11.50 22.25 6.22
N GLN A 278 12.70 21.67 6.36
CA GLN A 278 12.89 20.21 6.49
C GLN A 278 12.76 19.67 7.92
N ASP A 279 12.87 20.55 8.90
CA ASP A 279 12.86 20.28 10.34
C ASP A 279 11.43 20.24 10.94
N GLY A 280 10.39 20.08 10.10
CA GLY A 280 9.00 20.06 10.55
C GLY A 280 8.53 21.39 11.14
N GLY A 281 7.64 21.33 12.13
CA GLY A 281 7.08 22.53 12.79
C GLY A 281 6.30 23.44 11.83
N TRP A 282 5.64 22.84 10.85
CA TRP A 282 5.05 23.57 9.72
C TRP A 282 3.89 24.46 10.10
N LYS A 283 3.09 24.11 11.11
CA LYS A 283 1.99 24.94 11.64
C LYS A 283 2.46 26.36 12.00
N GLY A 284 3.44 26.48 12.88
CA GLY A 284 3.97 27.78 13.29
C GLY A 284 4.64 28.56 12.14
N LYS A 285 5.33 27.85 11.24
CA LYS A 285 5.95 28.46 10.06
C LYS A 285 4.90 28.97 9.07
N MET A 286 3.80 28.24 8.85
CA MET A 286 2.66 28.65 8.03
C MET A 286 1.96 29.86 8.64
N PHE A 287 1.64 29.82 9.93
CA PHE A 287 1.04 30.95 10.66
C PHE A 287 1.88 32.23 10.50
N SER A 288 3.20 32.13 10.69
CA SER A 288 4.12 33.26 10.53
C SER A 288 4.13 33.84 9.11
N ARG A 289 3.98 33.00 8.08
CA ARG A 289 3.98 33.45 6.67
C ARG A 289 2.66 34.13 6.32
N VAL A 290 1.54 33.53 6.71
CA VAL A 290 0.19 34.05 6.44
C VAL A 290 -0.06 35.37 7.20
N SER A 291 0.28 35.44 8.49
CA SER A 291 0.10 36.66 9.30
C SER A 291 0.88 37.86 8.76
N ARG A 292 2.02 37.61 8.11
CA ARG A 292 2.85 38.63 7.47
C ARG A 292 2.49 38.91 6.01
N LYS A 293 1.41 38.30 5.50
CA LYS A 293 0.99 38.37 4.08
C LYS A 293 2.11 37.99 3.11
N LYS A 294 2.93 37.02 3.48
CA LYS A 294 4.03 36.48 2.67
C LYS A 294 3.73 35.08 2.14
N ASP A 295 2.49 34.63 2.23
CA ASP A 295 2.11 33.30 1.77
C ASP A 295 2.26 33.15 0.24
N ILE A 296 2.32 31.91 -0.22
CA ILE A 296 2.45 31.58 -1.65
C ILE A 296 1.11 31.01 -2.11
N SER A 297 0.57 31.58 -3.20
CA SER A 297 -0.67 31.09 -3.80
C SER A 297 -0.48 29.70 -4.41
N LEU A 298 -1.42 28.79 -4.15
CA LEU A 298 -1.47 27.46 -4.76
C LEU A 298 -1.39 27.53 -6.29
N ALA A 299 -2.02 28.53 -6.92
CA ALA A 299 -2.02 28.68 -8.39
C ALA A 299 -0.61 28.78 -8.99
N THR A 300 0.39 29.21 -8.22
CA THR A 300 1.78 29.36 -8.68
C THR A 300 2.54 28.03 -8.81
N PHE A 301 2.04 26.97 -8.18
CA PHE A 301 2.70 25.66 -8.18
C PHE A 301 1.75 24.45 -8.30
N ALA A 302 0.45 24.66 -8.47
CA ALA A 302 -0.54 23.58 -8.60
C ALA A 302 -0.24 22.58 -9.73
N LYS A 303 0.43 23.05 -10.80
CA LYS A 303 0.82 22.23 -11.97
C LYS A 303 2.24 21.67 -11.88
N ARG A 304 2.94 21.84 -10.76
CA ARG A 304 4.29 21.29 -10.62
C ARG A 304 4.22 19.82 -10.20
N ASP A 305 5.07 19.02 -10.80
CA ASP A 305 5.40 17.70 -10.27
C ASP A 305 5.91 17.76 -8.84
N VAL A 306 5.73 16.65 -8.11
CA VAL A 306 6.20 16.49 -6.72
C VAL A 306 7.70 16.80 -6.59
N ASP A 307 8.52 16.33 -7.55
CA ASP A 307 9.97 16.54 -7.56
C ASP A 307 10.39 18.00 -7.84
N LYS A 308 9.45 18.86 -8.23
CA LYS A 308 9.66 20.30 -8.47
C LYS A 308 9.17 21.17 -7.31
N LEU A 309 8.67 20.56 -6.24
CA LEU A 309 8.30 21.25 -5.01
C LEU A 309 9.52 21.40 -4.11
N SER A 310 9.83 22.63 -3.72
CA SER A 310 10.79 22.88 -2.65
C SER A 310 10.19 22.45 -1.30
N PRO A 311 11.01 22.21 -0.25
CA PRO A 311 10.51 21.84 1.08
C PRO A 311 9.44 22.81 1.61
N MET A 312 9.61 24.11 1.34
CA MET A 312 8.58 25.11 1.66
C MET A 312 7.26 24.88 0.90
N LEU A 313 7.30 24.60 -0.40
CA LEU A 313 6.09 24.36 -1.19
C LEU A 313 5.39 23.05 -0.77
N GLN A 314 6.14 22.06 -0.30
CA GLN A 314 5.56 20.87 0.30
C GLN A 314 4.87 21.17 1.63
N ALA A 315 5.45 22.04 2.48
CA ALA A 315 4.77 22.50 3.68
C ALA A 315 3.47 23.28 3.37
N TYR A 316 3.43 24.08 2.30
CA TYR A 316 2.16 24.67 1.82
C TYR A 316 1.19 23.58 1.35
N SER A 317 1.68 22.62 0.58
CA SER A 317 0.89 21.49 0.07
C SER A 317 0.22 20.71 1.19
N TRP A 318 0.99 20.38 2.24
CA TRP A 318 0.51 19.79 3.48
C TRP A 318 -0.57 20.66 4.14
N SER A 319 -0.30 21.95 4.32
CA SER A 319 -1.24 22.86 4.98
C SER A 319 -2.56 23.00 4.23
N PHE A 320 -2.53 22.94 2.89
CA PHE A 320 -3.75 22.92 2.07
C PHE A 320 -4.54 21.62 2.24
N VAL A 321 -3.84 20.47 2.30
CA VAL A 321 -4.47 19.18 2.57
C VAL A 321 -5.05 19.15 3.99
N ASP A 322 -4.34 19.70 4.98
CA ASP A 322 -4.83 19.77 6.36
C ASP A 322 -6.13 20.57 6.46
N PHE A 323 -6.19 21.72 5.80
CA PHE A 323 -7.41 22.51 5.70
C PHE A 323 -8.55 21.75 5.00
N ILE A 324 -8.28 21.08 3.88
CA ILE A 324 -9.30 20.28 3.17
C ILE A 324 -9.82 19.15 4.07
N LEU A 325 -8.93 18.38 4.70
CA LEU A 325 -9.32 17.25 5.54
C LEU A 325 -9.96 17.68 6.86
N THR A 326 -9.76 18.93 7.30
CA THR A 326 -10.36 19.47 8.52
C THR A 326 -11.72 20.14 8.26
N GLU A 327 -11.81 21.03 7.26
CA GLU A 327 -12.99 21.88 7.03
C GLU A 327 -13.88 21.37 5.88
N HIS A 328 -13.35 20.48 5.04
CA HIS A 328 -14.01 19.98 3.82
C HIS A 328 -13.81 18.46 3.64
N ALA A 329 -13.85 17.71 4.74
CA ALA A 329 -13.55 16.27 4.74
C ALA A 329 -14.45 15.47 3.79
N ASP A 330 -15.71 15.87 3.65
CA ASP A 330 -16.69 15.29 2.74
C ASP A 330 -16.34 15.49 1.25
N ALA A 331 -15.60 16.56 0.92
CA ALA A 331 -15.13 16.83 -0.43
C ALA A 331 -13.85 16.07 -0.80
N ALA A 332 -13.11 15.52 0.17
CA ALA A 332 -11.78 14.95 -0.05
C ALA A 332 -11.77 13.78 -1.05
N ALA A 333 -12.72 12.86 -0.92
CA ALA A 333 -12.89 11.73 -1.84
C ALA A 333 -13.16 12.18 -3.29
N GLY A 334 -14.02 13.19 -3.44
CA GLY A 334 -14.36 13.76 -4.74
C GLY A 334 -13.20 14.50 -5.39
N LEU A 335 -12.46 15.28 -4.60
CA LEU A 335 -11.24 15.96 -5.01
C LEU A 335 -10.18 14.97 -5.48
N GLU A 336 -9.89 13.93 -4.69
CA GLU A 336 -8.89 12.93 -5.04
C GLU A 336 -9.24 12.27 -6.38
N ARG A 337 -10.48 11.84 -6.57
CA ARG A 337 -10.94 11.24 -7.83
C ARG A 337 -10.82 12.19 -9.02
N ASP A 338 -11.19 13.46 -8.86
CA ASP A 338 -11.18 14.44 -9.97
C ASP A 338 -9.77 14.93 -10.29
N LEU A 339 -8.91 15.12 -9.29
CA LEU A 339 -7.49 15.40 -9.47
C LEU A 339 -6.78 14.21 -10.11
N THR A 340 -7.13 12.98 -9.71
CA THR A 340 -6.59 11.76 -10.30
C THR A 340 -7.03 11.54 -11.75
N SER A 341 -8.24 11.94 -12.13
CA SER A 341 -8.71 11.73 -13.51
C SER A 341 -8.29 12.84 -14.47
N SER A 342 -8.16 14.08 -13.99
CA SER A 342 -7.99 15.25 -14.88
C SER A 342 -6.70 16.05 -14.68
N GLY A 343 -6.06 15.96 -13.50
CA GLY A 343 -4.99 16.86 -13.10
C GLY A 343 -5.40 18.35 -12.99
N ASN A 344 -6.68 18.69 -13.19
CA ASN A 344 -7.15 20.07 -13.25
C ASN A 344 -7.65 20.55 -11.88
N THR A 345 -6.76 21.20 -11.12
CA THR A 345 -7.07 21.73 -9.79
C THR A 345 -8.24 22.71 -9.76
N GLU A 346 -8.34 23.63 -10.74
CA GLU A 346 -9.42 24.63 -10.77
C GLU A 346 -10.78 23.97 -10.98
N ALA A 347 -10.87 23.01 -11.92
CA ALA A 347 -12.12 22.28 -12.17
C ALA A 347 -12.52 21.42 -10.97
N ALA A 348 -11.55 20.70 -10.37
CA ALA A 348 -11.79 19.87 -9.20
C ALA A 348 -12.27 20.70 -7.99
N PHE A 349 -11.70 21.88 -7.77
CA PHE A 349 -12.10 22.78 -6.67
C PHE A 349 -13.51 23.32 -6.88
N ARG A 350 -13.84 23.78 -8.08
CA ARG A 350 -15.20 24.28 -8.36
C ARG A 350 -16.26 23.20 -8.14
N LYS A 351 -15.96 21.98 -8.58
CA LYS A 351 -16.90 20.86 -8.48
C LYS A 351 -17.06 20.34 -7.05
N ASN A 352 -15.97 20.14 -6.32
CA ASN A 352 -16.02 19.44 -5.02
C ASN A 352 -16.03 20.39 -3.82
N LEU A 353 -15.46 21.60 -3.95
CA LEU A 353 -15.44 22.60 -2.87
C LEU A 353 -16.41 23.75 -3.10
N GLY A 354 -16.97 23.90 -4.31
CA GLY A 354 -17.78 25.07 -4.67
C GLY A 354 -16.96 26.38 -4.72
N MET A 355 -15.63 26.29 -4.83
CA MET A 355 -14.70 27.42 -4.76
C MET A 355 -13.79 27.47 -5.98
N THR A 356 -13.34 28.67 -6.34
CA THR A 356 -12.16 28.86 -7.21
C THR A 356 -10.88 28.67 -6.39
N VAL A 357 -9.73 28.44 -7.03
CA VAL A 357 -8.45 28.37 -6.31
C VAL A 357 -8.15 29.66 -5.52
N ALA A 358 -8.57 30.83 -6.03
CA ALA A 358 -8.41 32.10 -5.32
C ALA A 358 -9.25 32.16 -4.04
N ARG A 359 -10.54 31.80 -4.10
CA ARG A 359 -11.41 31.77 -2.91
C ARG A 359 -10.95 30.73 -1.89
N PHE A 360 -10.48 29.58 -2.36
CA PHE A 360 -9.86 28.57 -1.49
C PHE A 360 -8.65 29.14 -0.75
N GLN A 361 -7.76 29.86 -1.44
CA GLN A 361 -6.58 30.46 -0.81
C GLN A 361 -6.97 31.45 0.30
N ASP A 362 -8.00 32.27 0.08
CA ASP A 362 -8.46 33.24 1.09
C ASP A 362 -9.06 32.53 2.31
N ALA A 363 -9.93 31.54 2.10
CA ALA A 363 -10.50 30.71 3.17
C ALA A 363 -9.41 29.97 3.97
N TRP A 364 -8.42 29.40 3.27
CA TRP A 364 -7.26 28.76 3.89
C TRP A 364 -6.44 29.73 4.75
N ARG A 365 -6.20 30.96 4.28
CA ARG A 365 -5.46 31.97 5.07
C ARG A 365 -6.18 32.28 6.38
N GLU A 366 -7.48 32.54 6.30
CA GLU A 366 -8.32 32.82 7.47
C GLU A 366 -8.27 31.65 8.46
N TRP A 367 -8.41 30.43 7.94
CA TRP A 367 -8.32 29.23 8.75
C TRP A 367 -6.94 29.06 9.40
N VAL A 368 -5.84 29.21 8.67
CA VAL A 368 -4.47 29.11 9.22
C VAL A 368 -4.26 30.10 10.38
N LEU A 369 -4.73 31.34 10.24
CA LEU A 369 -4.59 32.35 11.29
C LEU A 369 -5.38 32.00 12.56
N LYS A 370 -6.42 31.17 12.45
CA LYS A 370 -7.22 30.71 13.59
C LYS A 370 -6.70 29.39 14.15
N ALA A 371 -6.49 28.39 13.29
CA ALA A 371 -6.15 27.03 13.64
C ALA A 371 -4.71 26.89 14.14
N TYR A 372 -3.77 27.66 13.58
CA TYR A 372 -2.34 27.55 13.90
C TYR A 372 -1.82 28.67 14.82
N ALA A 373 -2.70 29.44 15.47
CA ALA A 373 -2.32 30.56 16.33
C ALA A 373 -1.64 30.15 17.67
N ARG A 374 -1.40 28.86 17.90
CA ARG A 374 -0.96 28.30 19.17
C ARG A 374 0.53 28.02 19.21
#